data_AF-A0A7V6QLI2-F1
#
_entry.id   AF-A0A7V6QLI2-F1
#
_cell.length_a   1.000
_cell.length_b   1.000
_cell.length_c   1.000
_cell.angle_alpha   90.00
_cell.angle_beta   90.00
_cell.angle_gamma   90.00
#
_symmetry.space_group_name_H-M   'P 1'
#
loop_
_entity.id
_entity.type
_entity.pdbx_description
1 polymer ?
#
loop_
_entity_poly.entity_id
_entity_poly.type
_entity_poly.pdbx_seq_one_letter_code
_entity_poly.pdbx_strand_id
1 'polypeptide(L)'
;MEKTINLAELKNQKQKENEFIRFVEGCTESNKEFIADNIIKFKGQYDSNYIIDIYTDQMLSMALESKDKDYLLEVISNGNLFKAKQLLVNGFKSDFTVRQAITKVV
;
A
#
# COMPACT_ATOMS: atom_id res chain seq x y z
N MET A 1 -35.98 10.65 9.27
CA MET A 1 -35.00 10.28 10.32
C MET A 1 -33.69 10.95 9.96
N GLU A 2 -33.42 12.12 10.52
CA GLU A 2 -32.09 12.73 10.43
C GLU A 2 -31.13 11.86 11.24
N LYS A 3 -30.11 11.31 10.59
CA LYS A 3 -29.00 10.66 11.31
C LYS A 3 -28.24 11.77 12.02
N THR A 4 -28.44 11.91 13.33
CA THR A 4 -27.59 12.75 14.17
C THR A 4 -26.18 12.18 14.13
N ILE A 5 -25.31 12.80 13.35
CA ILE A 5 -23.93 12.36 13.18
C ILE A 5 -23.16 12.71 14.46
N ASN A 6 -22.66 11.70 15.17
CA ASN A 6 -21.82 11.89 16.35
C ASN A 6 -20.46 12.46 15.93
N LEU A 7 -20.21 13.74 16.24
CA LEU A 7 -18.97 14.45 15.93
C LEU A 7 -17.72 13.77 16.49
N ALA A 8 -17.83 13.03 17.61
CA ALA A 8 -16.70 12.30 18.19
C ALA A 8 -16.34 11.05 17.36
N GLU A 9 -17.33 10.30 16.90
CA GLU A 9 -17.12 9.14 16.02
C GLU A 9 -16.50 9.56 14.69
N LEU A 10 -16.94 10.69 14.14
CA LEU A 10 -16.44 11.20 12.87
C LEU A 10 -14.99 11.70 12.97
N LYS A 11 -14.61 12.29 14.11
CA LYS A 11 -13.21 12.65 14.40
C LYS A 11 -12.33 11.41 14.54
N ASN A 12 -12.79 10.39 15.26
CA ASN A 12 -12.05 9.14 15.42
C ASN A 12 -11.85 8.40 14.09
N GLN A 13 -12.87 8.37 13.23
CA GLN A 13 -12.75 7.79 11.89
C GLN A 13 -11.73 8.54 11.03
N LYS A 14 -11.78 9.88 11.01
CA LYS A 14 -10.80 10.70 10.29
C LYS A 14 -9.37 10.52 10.81
N GLN A 15 -9.19 10.36 12.12
CA GLN A 15 -7.87 10.13 12.70
C GLN A 15 -7.30 8.77 12.24
N LYS A 16 -8.09 7.70 12.32
CA LYS A 16 -7.67 6.37 11.84
C LYS A 16 -7.34 6.37 10.35
N GLU A 17 -8.11 7.11 9.55
CA GLU A 17 -7.84 7.27 8.12
C GLU A 17 -6.52 8.00 7.87
N ASN A 18 -6.23 9.08 8.60
CA ASN A 18 -4.96 9.80 8.50
C ASN A 18 -3.76 8.95 8.94
N GLU A 19 -3.90 8.15 10.00
CA GLU A 19 -2.86 7.22 10.45
C GLU A 19 -2.57 6.16 9.39
N PHE A 20 -3.62 5.65 8.73
CA PHE A 20 -3.50 4.70 7.64
C PHE A 20 -2.83 5.30 6.39
N ILE A 21 -3.18 6.53 6.02
CA ILE A 21 -2.53 7.26 4.92
C ILE A 21 -1.04 7.45 5.22
N ARG A 22 -0.69 7.91 6.43
CA ARG A 22 0.70 8.07 6.85
C ARG A 22 1.49 6.76 6.82
N PHE A 23 0.84 5.65 7.18
CA PHE A 23 1.46 4.33 7.06
C PHE A 23 1.79 3.99 5.60
N VAL A 24 0.86 4.23 4.67
CA VAL A 24 1.08 4.00 3.22
C VAL A 24 2.21 4.89 2.70
N GLU A 25 2.19 6.18 3.04
CA GLU A 25 3.23 7.13 2.63
C GLU A 25 4.61 6.73 3.16
N GLY A 26 4.71 6.40 4.45
CA GLY A 26 5.96 5.96 5.07
C GLY A 26 6.48 4.66 4.48
N CYS A 27 5.59 3.71 4.15
CA CYS A 27 5.97 2.48 3.48
C CYS A 27 6.45 2.73 2.04
N THR A 28 5.74 3.59 1.30
CA THR A 28 6.12 3.97 -0.07
C THR A 28 7.49 4.63 -0.07
N GLU A 29 7.70 5.62 0.78
CA GLU A 29 8.95 6.37 0.90
C GLU A 29 10.14 5.46 1.24
N SER A 30 9.95 4.53 2.17
CA SER A 30 11.02 3.64 2.64
C SER A 30 11.42 2.56 1.61
N ASN A 31 10.58 2.31 0.61
CA ASN A 31 10.76 1.18 -0.31
C ASN A 31 10.86 1.58 -1.80
N LYS A 32 10.64 2.86 -2.13
CA LYS A 32 10.61 3.33 -3.53
C LYS A 32 11.90 3.01 -4.30
N GLU A 33 13.07 3.14 -3.68
CA GLU A 33 14.36 2.87 -4.33
C GLU A 33 14.50 1.37 -4.65
N PHE A 34 14.17 0.51 -3.69
CA PHE A 34 14.18 -0.93 -3.89
C PHE A 34 13.25 -1.36 -5.03
N ILE A 35 12.04 -0.81 -5.12
CA ILE A 35 11.14 -1.11 -6.23
C ILE A 35 11.70 -0.59 -7.56
N ALA A 36 12.20 0.65 -7.59
CA ALA A 36 12.81 1.24 -8.77
C ALA A 36 13.98 0.39 -9.31
N ASP A 37 14.87 -0.06 -8.42
CA ASP A 37 16.01 -0.91 -8.76
C ASP A 37 15.58 -2.25 -9.34
N ASN A 38 14.54 -2.87 -8.76
CA ASN A 38 14.04 -4.14 -9.27
C ASN A 38 13.32 -3.99 -10.62
N ILE A 39 12.62 -2.88 -10.87
CA ILE A 39 12.08 -2.57 -12.20
C ILE A 39 13.20 -2.51 -13.24
N ILE A 40 14.30 -1.82 -12.92
CA ILE A 40 15.45 -1.71 -13.84
C ILE A 40 16.14 -3.06 -14.02
N LYS A 41 16.34 -3.82 -12.94
CA LYS A 41 17.02 -5.12 -12.95
C LYS A 41 16.27 -6.17 -13.77
N PHE A 42 14.94 -6.20 -13.65
CA PHE A 42 14.10 -7.22 -14.30
C PHE A 42 13.44 -6.73 -15.59
N LYS A 43 13.90 -5.59 -16.13
CA LYS A 43 13.41 -5.05 -17.40
C LYS A 43 13.48 -6.10 -18.51
N GLY A 44 12.41 -6.20 -19.30
CA GLY A 44 12.28 -7.14 -20.41
C GLY A 44 11.93 -8.59 -20.01
N GLN A 45 11.92 -8.92 -18.71
CA GLN A 45 11.43 -10.22 -18.23
C GLN A 45 10.00 -10.12 -17.68
N TYR A 46 9.71 -9.03 -16.98
CA TYR A 46 8.41 -8.78 -16.36
C TYR A 46 7.94 -7.36 -16.61
N ASP A 47 6.61 -7.18 -16.62
CA ASP A 47 5.99 -5.86 -16.66
C ASP A 47 6.21 -5.11 -15.34
N SER A 48 6.40 -3.79 -15.42
CA SER A 48 6.63 -2.96 -14.23
C SER A 48 5.46 -3.00 -13.23
N ASN A 49 4.22 -3.15 -13.69
CA ASN A 49 3.08 -3.32 -12.79
C ASN A 49 3.14 -4.65 -12.04
N TYR A 50 3.55 -5.72 -12.72
CA TYR A 50 3.73 -7.02 -12.07
C TYR A 50 4.78 -6.96 -10.97
N ILE A 51 5.90 -6.27 -11.23
CA ILE A 51 6.98 -6.06 -10.25
C ILE A 51 6.44 -5.30 -9.03
N ILE A 52 5.74 -4.18 -9.25
CA ILE A 52 5.13 -3.39 -8.17
C ILE A 52 4.13 -4.22 -7.35
N ASP A 53 3.28 -5.00 -8.01
CA ASP A 53 2.25 -5.81 -7.35
C ASP A 53 2.88 -6.91 -6.48
N ILE A 54 3.86 -7.65 -7.00
CA ILE A 54 4.53 -8.72 -6.24
C ILE A 54 5.25 -8.17 -5.01
N TYR A 55 5.99 -7.06 -5.15
CA TYR A 55 6.69 -6.49 -4.01
C TYR A 55 5.73 -5.86 -2.99
N THR A 56 4.60 -5.31 -3.44
CA THR A 56 3.55 -4.86 -2.53
C THR A 56 2.96 -6.03 -1.74
N ASP A 57 2.70 -7.17 -2.39
CA ASP A 57 2.18 -8.37 -1.73
C ASP A 57 3.18 -8.94 -0.73
N GLN A 58 4.48 -8.92 -1.03
CA GLN A 58 5.53 -9.32 -0.10
C GLN A 58 5.60 -8.40 1.12
N MET A 59 5.55 -7.08 0.93
CA MET A 59 5.53 -6.11 2.04
C MET A 59 4.33 -6.32 2.96
N LEU A 60 3.14 -6.53 2.39
CA LEU A 60 1.94 -6.81 3.17
C LEU A 60 2.05 -8.15 3.90
N SER A 61 2.59 -9.18 3.25
CA SER A 61 2.79 -10.49 3.87
C SER A 61 3.73 -10.39 5.08
N MET A 62 4.86 -9.67 4.95
CA MET A 62 5.79 -9.43 6.06
C MET A 62 5.15 -8.63 7.20
N ALA A 63 4.34 -7.62 6.87
CA ALA A 63 3.63 -6.82 7.89
C ALA A 63 2.61 -7.65 8.70
N LEU A 64 2.10 -8.73 8.09
CA LEU A 64 1.07 -9.60 8.66
C LEU A 64 1.61 -10.90 9.27
N GLU A 65 2.87 -11.26 9.00
CA GLU A 65 3.48 -12.54 9.41
C GLU A 65 3.39 -12.81 10.92
N SER A 66 3.54 -11.77 11.74
CA SER A 66 3.52 -11.86 13.20
C SER A 66 2.11 -11.77 13.82
N LYS A 67 1.06 -11.65 12.99
CA LYS A 67 -0.31 -11.46 13.46
C LYS A 67 -1.01 -12.79 13.66
N ASP A 68 -1.86 -12.87 14.68
CA ASP A 68 -2.67 -14.06 14.92
C ASP A 68 -3.78 -14.21 13.87
N LYS A 69 -4.35 -15.42 13.82
CA LYS A 69 -5.40 -15.79 12.86
C LYS A 69 -6.63 -14.87 12.95
N ASP A 70 -7.03 -14.46 14.15
CA ASP A 70 -8.26 -13.70 14.35
C ASP A 70 -8.11 -12.28 13.81
N TYR A 71 -6.95 -11.65 14.04
CA TYR A 71 -6.58 -10.38 13.43
C TYR A 71 -6.53 -10.48 11.90
N LEU A 72 -5.94 -11.55 11.35
CA LEU A 72 -5.90 -11.74 9.89
C LEU A 72 -7.31 -11.85 9.30
N LEU A 73 -8.20 -12.62 9.93
CA LEU A 73 -9.60 -12.73 9.51
C LEU A 73 -10.34 -11.40 9.61
N GLU A 74 -10.10 -10.60 10.65
CA GLU A 74 -10.67 -9.26 10.80
C GLU A 74 -10.23 -8.33 9.66
N VAL A 75 -8.93 -8.27 9.38
CA VAL A 75 -8.37 -7.37 8.35
C VAL A 75 -8.81 -7.78 6.94
N ILE A 76 -8.97 -9.09 6.68
CA ILE A 76 -9.51 -9.62 5.42
C ILE A 76 -11.00 -9.29 5.30
N SER A 77 -11.80 -9.61 6.33
CA SER A 77 -13.26 -9.43 6.30
C SER A 77 -13.69 -7.97 6.18
N ASN A 78 -12.93 -7.05 6.79
CA ASN A 78 -13.18 -5.62 6.71
C ASN A 78 -12.61 -4.96 5.45
N GLY A 79 -11.95 -5.72 4.55
CA GLY A 79 -11.41 -5.22 3.28
C GLY A 79 -10.14 -4.36 3.42
N ASN A 80 -9.62 -4.19 4.64
CA ASN A 80 -8.49 -3.32 4.92
C ASN A 80 -7.21 -3.77 4.22
N LEU A 81 -7.00 -5.09 4.07
CA LEU A 81 -5.86 -5.63 3.33
C LEU A 81 -5.87 -5.18 1.87
N PHE A 82 -7.04 -5.28 1.21
CA PHE A 82 -7.18 -4.89 -0.19
C PHE A 82 -7.04 -3.38 -0.37
N LYS A 83 -7.58 -2.59 0.57
CA LYS A 83 -7.39 -1.13 0.58
C LYS A 83 -5.92 -0.76 0.74
N ALA A 84 -5.19 -1.43 1.64
CA ALA A 84 -3.76 -1.21 1.85
C ALA A 84 -2.96 -1.53 0.59
N LYS A 85 -3.22 -2.68 -0.03
CA LYS A 85 -2.61 -3.07 -1.31
C LYS A 85 -2.82 -2.00 -2.38
N GLN A 86 -4.07 -1.60 -2.59
CA GLN A 86 -4.39 -0.62 -3.62
C GLN A 86 -3.69 0.72 -3.38
N LEU A 87 -3.66 1.19 -2.13
CA LEU A 87 -3.00 2.44 -1.78
C LEU A 87 -1.48 2.37 -1.95
N LEU A 88 -0.83 1.26 -1.59
CA LEU A 88 0.60 1.06 -1.80
C LEU A 88 0.96 1.01 -3.28
N VAL A 89 0.21 0.23 -4.08
CA VAL A 89 0.40 0.17 -5.54
C VAL A 89 0.26 1.56 -6.16
N ASN A 90 -0.77 2.31 -5.77
CA ASN A 90 -0.97 3.67 -6.26
C ASN A 90 0.14 4.62 -5.78
N GLY A 91 0.58 4.47 -4.53
CA GLY A 91 1.71 5.19 -3.95
C GLY A 91 2.96 5.02 -4.80
N PHE A 92 3.39 3.79 -5.03
CA PHE A 92 4.55 3.49 -5.87
C PHE A 92 4.39 3.97 -7.32
N LYS A 93 3.22 3.79 -7.94
CA LYS A 93 2.98 4.27 -9.31
C LYS A 93 3.01 5.80 -9.42
N SER A 94 2.68 6.51 -8.33
CA SER A 94 2.70 7.96 -8.28
C SER A 94 4.07 8.54 -7.88
N ASP A 95 4.91 7.75 -7.20
CA ASP A 95 6.24 8.15 -6.77
C ASP A 95 7.15 8.51 -7.94
N PHE A 96 7.88 9.62 -7.79
CA PHE A 96 8.73 10.15 -8.84
C PHE A 96 9.89 9.21 -9.22
N THR A 97 10.49 8.55 -8.24
CA THR A 97 11.65 7.65 -8.44
C THR A 97 11.21 6.41 -9.21
N VAL A 98 10.11 5.79 -8.77
CA VAL A 98 9.53 4.63 -9.44
C VAL A 98 9.07 4.97 -10.85
N ARG A 99 8.40 6.12 -11.05
CA ARG A 99 8.01 6.58 -12.40
C ARG A 99 9.20 6.79 -13.31
N GLN A 100 10.30 7.35 -12.82
CA GLN A 100 11.52 7.45 -13.63
C GLN A 100 12.07 6.09 -14.03
N ALA A 101 12.08 5.12 -13.11
CA ALA A 101 12.52 3.76 -13.41
C ALA A 101 11.66 3.13 -14.51
N ILE A 102 10.33 3.28 -14.43
CA ILE A 102 9.39 2.83 -15.47
C ILE A 102 9.72 3.47 -16.82
N THR A 103 9.88 4.80 -16.89
CA THR A 103 10.17 5.49 -18.15
C THR A 103 11.52 5.10 -18.76
N LYS A 104 12.51 4.70 -17.95
CA LYS A 104 13.82 4.25 -18.45
C LYS A 104 13.79 2.86 -19.08
N VAL A 105 12.72 2.09 -18.85
CA VAL A 105 12.59 0.71 -19.35
C VAL A 105 11.55 0.55 -20.47
N VAL A 106 10.69 1.55 -20.67
CA VAL A 106 9.79 1.69 -21.83
C VAL A 106 10.56 2.30 -23.00
#